data_AF-A0A8C9YCN6-F1
#
_entry.id   AF-A0A8C9YCN6-F1
#
_cell.length_a   1.000
_cell.length_b   1.000
_cell.length_c   1.000
_cell.angle_alpha   90.00
_cell.angle_beta   90.00
_cell.angle_gamma   90.00
#
_symmetry.space_group_name_H-M   'P 1'
#
loop_
_entity.id
_entity.type
_entity.pdbx_description
1 polymer ?
#
loop_
_entity_poly.entity_id
_entity_poly.type
_entity_poly.pdbx_seq_one_letter_code
_entity_poly.pdbx_strand_id
1 'polypeptide(L)'
;MASTVVGVGTGVFVIAVVWIAALVFGMMLLRASGSAKLGVIPVGFLALTITLVLVFFPRSPETTPPFKEIEIVDTLFIGRYILLAVAGAVFLLMFFMLLPFHFLEPVHAKALRTH
;
A
#
# COMPACT_ATOMS: atom_id res chain seq x y z
N MET A 1 -3.17 13.41 19.05
CA MET A 1 -3.96 14.14 18.02
C MET A 1 -3.63 13.72 16.57
N ALA A 2 -2.92 12.60 16.33
CA ALA A 2 -2.45 12.20 14.99
C ALA A 2 -3.35 11.15 14.26
N SER A 3 -4.56 10.90 14.76
CA SER A 3 -5.41 9.78 14.31
C SER A 3 -6.83 10.21 13.93
N THR A 4 -7.01 11.45 13.48
CA THR A 4 -8.27 11.93 12.92
C THR A 4 -8.21 11.92 11.39
N VAL A 5 -9.25 11.38 10.75
CA VAL A 5 -9.45 11.41 9.31
C VAL A 5 -10.59 12.38 9.06
N VAL A 6 -10.31 13.50 8.37
CA VAL A 6 -11.30 14.57 8.09
C VAL A 6 -11.94 15.12 9.39
N GLY A 7 -11.15 15.28 10.45
CA GLY A 7 -11.64 15.76 11.75
C GLY A 7 -12.49 14.77 12.55
N VAL A 8 -12.73 13.56 12.01
CA VAL A 8 -13.47 12.48 12.66
C VAL A 8 -12.47 11.41 13.14
N GLY A 9 -12.75 10.76 14.28
CA GLY A 9 -11.93 9.66 14.77
C GLY A 9 -11.87 8.49 13.77
N THR A 10 -10.69 7.89 13.60
CA THR A 10 -10.48 6.76 12.67
C THR A 10 -11.47 5.61 12.85
N GLY A 11 -11.90 5.30 14.08
CA GLY A 11 -12.90 4.26 14.34
C GLY A 11 -14.25 4.55 13.67
N VAL A 12 -14.74 5.78 13.79
CA VAL A 12 -16.01 6.21 13.18
C VAL A 12 -15.90 6.21 11.66
N PHE A 13 -14.75 6.65 11.12
CA PHE A 13 -14.49 6.60 9.69
C PHE A 13 -14.55 5.17 9.14
N VAL A 14 -13.92 4.21 9.83
CA VAL A 14 -13.94 2.80 9.44
C VAL A 14 -15.36 2.23 9.51
N ILE A 15 -16.12 2.52 10.57
CA ILE A 15 -17.52 2.10 10.69
C ILE A 15 -18.34 2.62 9.50
N ALA A 16 -18.20 3.89 9.15
CA ALA A 16 -18.93 4.48 8.02
C ALA A 16 -18.62 3.76 6.70
N VAL A 17 -17.33 3.53 6.39
CA VAL A 17 -16.92 2.83 5.17
C VAL A 17 -17.44 1.40 5.12
N VAL A 18 -17.37 0.67 6.24
CA VAL A 18 -17.86 -0.71 6.34
C VAL A 18 -19.35 -0.79 6.07
N TRP A 19 -20.15 0.11 6.65
CA TRP A 19 -21.59 0.14 6.43
C TRP A 19 -21.97 0.56 5.02
N ILE A 20 -21.28 1.54 4.42
CA ILE A 20 -21.49 1.91 3.02
C ILE A 20 -21.24 0.70 2.12
N ALA A 21 -20.11 0.00 2.31
CA ALA A 21 -19.78 -1.19 1.53
C ALA A 21 -20.81 -2.31 1.74
N ALA A 22 -21.21 -2.58 2.98
CA ALA A 22 -22.21 -3.60 3.31
C ALA A 22 -23.58 -3.30 2.68
N LEU A 23 -24.00 -2.03 2.67
CA LEU A 23 -25.26 -1.61 2.03
C LEU A 23 -25.17 -1.72 0.51
N VAL A 24 -24.06 -1.31 -0.11
CA VAL A 24 -23.87 -1.46 -1.56
C VAL A 24 -23.88 -2.93 -1.97
N PHE A 25 -23.13 -3.78 -1.27
CA PHE A 25 -23.13 -5.23 -1.51
C PHE A 25 -24.50 -5.85 -1.24
N GLY A 26 -25.17 -5.43 -0.16
CA GLY A 26 -26.53 -5.87 0.17
C GLY A 26 -27.52 -5.53 -0.94
N MET A 27 -27.48 -4.30 -1.47
CA MET A 27 -28.32 -3.89 -2.60
C MET A 27 -28.06 -4.72 -3.86
N MET A 28 -26.80 -5.05 -4.15
CA MET A 28 -26.45 -5.93 -5.28
C MET A 28 -27.00 -7.34 -5.08
N LEU A 29 -26.85 -7.91 -3.88
CA LEU A 29 -27.33 -9.26 -3.54
C LEU A 29 -28.86 -9.35 -3.55
N LEU A 30 -29.57 -8.31 -3.10
CA LEU A 30 -31.03 -8.24 -3.15
C LEU A 30 -31.58 -8.28 -4.59
N ARG A 31 -30.80 -7.78 -5.56
CA ARG A 31 -31.16 -7.82 -6.98
C ARG A 31 -30.92 -9.18 -7.64
N ALA A 32 -30.10 -10.04 -7.06
CA ALA A 32 -29.81 -11.37 -7.61
C ALA A 32 -31.03 -12.29 -7.52
N SER A 33 -31.21 -13.23 -8.45
CA SER A 33 -32.29 -14.23 -8.37
C SER A 33 -31.88 -15.44 -7.51
N GLY A 34 -32.85 -16.06 -6.83
CA GLY A 34 -32.64 -17.28 -6.06
C GLY A 34 -32.00 -17.07 -4.68
N SER A 35 -31.26 -18.07 -4.20
CA SER A 35 -30.67 -18.12 -2.85
C SER A 35 -29.60 -17.05 -2.60
N ALA A 36 -29.05 -16.43 -3.64
CA ALA A 36 -28.06 -15.36 -3.54
C ALA A 36 -28.58 -14.14 -2.75
N LYS A 37 -29.90 -13.88 -2.74
CA LYS A 37 -30.52 -12.81 -1.93
C LYS A 37 -30.31 -13.01 -0.43
N LEU A 38 -30.21 -14.25 0.03
CA LEU A 38 -29.97 -14.57 1.45
C LEU A 38 -28.56 -14.16 1.89
N GLY A 39 -27.64 -13.90 0.95
CA GLY A 39 -26.30 -13.41 1.23
C GLY A 39 -26.26 -12.05 1.94
N VAL A 40 -27.37 -11.29 1.94
CA VAL A 40 -27.49 -10.04 2.71
C VAL A 40 -27.39 -10.30 4.21
N ILE A 41 -27.87 -11.45 4.68
CA ILE A 41 -27.86 -11.84 6.10
C ILE A 41 -26.42 -11.95 6.64
N PRO A 42 -25.53 -12.78 6.07
CA PRO A 42 -24.15 -12.86 6.55
C PRO A 42 -23.37 -11.54 6.34
N VAL A 43 -23.66 -10.76 5.29
CA VAL A 43 -23.04 -9.43 5.10
C VAL A 43 -23.41 -8.47 6.23
N GLY A 44 -24.68 -8.45 6.65
CA GLY A 44 -25.13 -7.66 7.79
C GLY A 44 -24.49 -8.10 9.10
N PHE A 45 -24.45 -9.41 9.37
CA PHE A 45 -23.79 -9.95 10.56
C PHE A 45 -22.30 -9.63 10.62
N LEU A 46 -21.61 -9.66 9.48
CA LEU A 46 -20.21 -9.30 9.38
C LEU A 46 -19.99 -7.82 9.75
N ALA A 47 -20.78 -6.91 9.16
CA ALA A 47 -20.71 -5.47 9.45
C ALA A 47 -21.02 -5.16 10.93
N LEU A 48 -22.01 -5.85 11.50
CA LEU A 48 -22.34 -5.75 12.92
C LEU A 48 -21.19 -6.24 13.80
N THR A 49 -20.60 -7.38 13.48
CA THR A 49 -19.46 -7.94 14.23
C THR A 49 -18.29 -6.97 14.25
N ILE A 50 -17.94 -6.39 13.09
CA ILE A 50 -16.88 -5.38 12.98
C ILE A 50 -17.20 -4.15 13.85
N THR A 51 -18.44 -3.69 13.82
CA THR A 51 -18.89 -2.54 14.64
C THR A 51 -18.78 -2.86 16.13
N LEU A 52 -19.21 -4.04 16.55
CA LEU A 52 -19.14 -4.51 17.94
C LEU A 52 -17.68 -4.56 18.42
N VAL A 53 -16.79 -5.15 17.61
CA VAL A 53 -15.36 -5.20 17.92
C VAL A 53 -14.79 -3.79 18.09
N LEU A 54 -15.06 -2.88 17.15
CA LEU A 54 -14.53 -1.52 17.22
C LEU A 54 -15.08 -0.67 18.37
N VAL A 55 -16.32 -0.93 18.81
CA VAL A 55 -16.96 -0.19 19.91
C VAL A 55 -16.52 -0.72 21.27
N PHE A 56 -16.45 -2.05 21.43
CA PHE A 56 -16.16 -2.67 22.72
C PHE A 56 -14.67 -2.92 22.98
N PHE A 57 -13.84 -3.01 21.93
CA PHE A 57 -12.39 -3.22 22.07
C PHE A 57 -11.62 -1.94 21.77
N PRO A 58 -11.07 -1.27 22.80
CA PRO A 58 -10.26 -0.08 22.59
C PRO A 58 -9.00 -0.43 21.77
N ARG A 59 -8.84 0.23 20.62
CA ARG A 59 -7.73 -0.02 19.68
C ARG A 59 -6.41 0.60 20.13
N SER A 60 -6.46 1.53 21.08
CA SER A 60 -5.28 2.20 21.63
C SER A 60 -5.40 2.22 23.15
N PRO A 61 -4.29 1.99 23.87
CA PRO A 61 -4.27 2.24 25.30
C PRO A 61 -4.63 3.71 25.53
N GLU A 62 -5.54 3.97 26.46
CA GLU A 62 -5.90 5.34 26.88
C GLU A 62 -4.72 6.04 27.56
N THR A 63 -3.75 5.26 28.00
CA THR A 63 -2.48 5.74 28.54
C THR A 63 -1.52 6.05 27.41
N THR A 64 -1.00 7.28 27.39
CA THR A 64 0.15 7.62 26.57
C THR A 64 1.24 6.60 26.88
N PRO A 65 1.78 5.87 25.89
CA PRO A 65 2.91 5.00 26.14
C PRO A 65 4.02 5.85 26.78
N PRO A 66 4.71 5.35 27.81
CA PRO A 66 5.83 6.09 28.41
C PRO A 66 6.77 6.52 27.29
N PHE A 67 7.26 7.76 27.37
CA PHE A 67 8.17 8.34 26.37
C PHE A 67 9.30 7.34 26.12
N LYS A 68 9.22 6.63 25.00
CA LYS A 68 10.27 5.72 24.58
C LYS A 68 11.27 6.60 23.86
N GLU A 69 12.35 6.92 24.57
CA GLU A 69 13.51 7.56 23.99
C GLU A 69 13.89 6.80 22.72
N ILE A 70 14.09 7.51 21.61
CA ILE A 70 14.34 6.90 20.31
C ILE A 70 15.69 6.20 20.41
N GLU A 71 15.65 4.90 20.70
CA GLU A 71 16.84 4.06 20.73
C GLU A 71 17.20 3.71 19.28
N ILE A 72 18.36 4.18 18.84
CA ILE A 72 18.91 3.83 17.53
C ILE A 72 19.42 2.40 17.62
N VAL A 73 18.55 1.43 17.30
CA VAL A 73 18.86 0.00 17.31
C VAL A 73 19.83 -0.44 16.21
N ASP A 74 20.01 0.39 15.19
CA ASP A 74 20.87 0.11 14.04
C ASP A 74 22.08 1.05 14.04
N THR A 75 23.20 0.56 14.56
CA THR A 75 24.48 1.28 14.63
C THR A 75 25.09 1.53 13.23
N LEU A 76 24.68 0.77 12.22
CA LEU A 76 25.21 0.85 10.85
C LEU A 76 24.25 1.50 9.87
N PHE A 77 23.19 2.13 10.35
CA PHE A 77 22.16 2.78 9.53
C PHE A 77 22.78 3.68 8.46
N ILE A 78 23.68 4.59 8.85
CA ILE A 78 24.33 5.52 7.92
C ILE A 78 25.21 4.80 6.89
N GLY A 79 25.93 3.75 7.32
CA GLY A 79 26.78 2.95 6.46
C GLY A 79 25.98 2.22 5.38
N ARG A 80 24.78 1.74 5.72
CA ARG A 80 23.89 1.09 4.77
C ARG A 80 23.40 2.05 3.69
N TYR A 81 23.08 3.30 4.02
CA TYR A 81 22.69 4.30 3.02
C TYR A 81 23.85 4.73 2.13
N ILE A 82 25.06 4.87 2.70
CA ILE A 82 26.26 5.15 1.92
C ILE A 82 26.51 3.99 0.94
N LEU A 83 26.46 2.75 1.43
CA LEU A 83 26.62 1.56 0.58
C LEU A 83 25.56 1.50 -0.52
N LEU A 84 24.29 1.77 -0.18
CA LEU A 84 23.19 1.79 -1.14
C LEU A 84 23.39 2.89 -2.19
N ALA A 85 23.83 4.08 -1.79
CA ALA A 85 24.10 5.18 -2.70
C ALA A 85 25.25 4.87 -3.66
N VAL A 86 26.36 4.31 -3.16
CA VAL A 86 27.51 3.89 -3.98
C VAL A 86 27.10 2.78 -4.94
N ALA A 87 26.42 1.74 -4.45
CA ALA A 87 25.94 0.64 -5.29
C ALA A 87 24.97 1.14 -6.38
N GLY A 88 24.06 2.05 -6.03
CA GLY A 88 23.15 2.70 -6.97
C GLY A 88 23.87 3.53 -8.03
N ALA A 89 24.88 4.29 -7.65
CA ALA A 89 25.67 5.09 -8.59
C ALA A 89 26.45 4.21 -9.58
N VAL A 90 27.10 3.14 -9.10
CA VAL A 90 27.80 2.17 -9.94
C VAL A 90 26.82 1.48 -10.90
N PHE A 91 25.66 1.06 -10.39
CA PHE A 91 24.62 0.46 -11.21
C PHE A 91 24.17 1.40 -12.34
N LEU A 92 23.85 2.66 -12.02
CA LEU A 92 23.43 3.65 -13.01
C LEU A 92 24.53 3.92 -14.04
N LEU A 93 25.79 4.07 -13.60
CA LEU A 93 26.93 4.27 -14.49
C LEU A 93 27.02 3.12 -15.51
N MET A 94 26.98 1.87 -15.03
CA MET A 94 27.06 0.69 -15.90
C MET A 94 25.85 0.61 -16.84
N PHE A 95 24.64 0.87 -16.33
CA PHE A 95 23.43 0.87 -17.13
C PHE A 95 23.50 1.89 -18.28
N PHE A 96 23.95 3.11 -18.00
CA PHE A 96 24.11 4.13 -19.04
C PHE A 96 25.27 3.84 -19.99
N MET A 97 26.34 3.19 -19.54
CA MET A 97 27.43 2.74 -20.42
C MET A 97 26.99 1.65 -21.41
N LEU A 98 26.06 0.77 -21.04
CA LEU A 98 25.53 -0.24 -21.97
C LEU A 98 24.86 0.38 -23.21
N LEU A 99 24.29 1.59 -23.08
CA LEU A 99 23.57 2.24 -24.17
C LEU A 99 24.46 2.54 -25.39
N PRO A 100 25.56 3.33 -25.29
CA PRO A 100 26.45 3.55 -26.42
C PRO A 100 27.20 2.28 -26.85
N PHE A 101 27.62 1.44 -25.90
CA PHE A 101 28.56 0.34 -26.18
C PHE A 101 27.89 -0.96 -26.62
N HIS A 102 26.59 -1.13 -26.42
CA HIS A 102 25.93 -2.38 -26.80
C HIS A 102 24.63 -2.16 -27.58
N PHE A 103 23.87 -1.12 -27.26
CA PHE A 103 22.59 -0.86 -27.93
C PHE A 103 22.71 0.08 -29.13
N LEU A 104 23.69 1.00 -29.13
CA LEU A 104 23.87 2.00 -30.18
C LEU A 104 25.11 1.74 -31.05
N GLU A 105 25.60 0.49 -31.12
CA GLU A 105 26.67 0.14 -32.04
C GLU A 105 26.24 0.46 -33.49
N PRO A 106 27.01 1.27 -34.23
CA PRO A 106 26.62 1.70 -35.56
C PRO A 106 26.70 0.54 -36.54
N VAL A 107 25.55 0.09 -37.04
CA VAL A 107 25.50 -0.89 -38.12
C VAL A 107 25.88 -0.21 -39.43
N HIS A 108 27.12 -0.39 -39.87
CA HIS A 108 27.60 0.16 -41.14
C HIS A 108 26.95 -0.57 -42.32
N ALA A 109 26.30 0.20 -43.19
CA ALA A 109 25.72 -0.34 -44.43
C ALA A 109 26.84 -0.80 -45.38
N LYS A 110 26.61 -1.90 -46.09
CA LYS A 110 27.53 -2.42 -47.11
C LYS A 110 27.62 -1.43 -48.27
N ALA A 111 28.84 -1.13 -48.73
CA ALA A 111 29.07 -0.18 -49.82
C ALA A 111 28.31 -0.58 -51.10
N LEU A 112 27.56 0.36 -51.66
CA LEU A 112 26.89 0.22 -52.95
C LEU A 112 27.97 0.07 -54.03
N ARG A 113 27.99 -1.10 -54.71
CA ARG A 113 28.81 -1.29 -55.90
C ARG A 113 28.21 -0.43 -57.01
N THR A 114 28.85 0.69 -57.30
CA THR A 114 28.62 1.46 -58.52
C THR A 114 29.21 0.69 -59.70
N HIS A 115 28.38 0.38 -60.69
CA HIS A 115 28.78 -0.21 -61.96
C HIS A 115 28.53 0.80 -63.09
#